data_AF-S9SK05-F1
#
_entry.id   AF-S9SK05-F1
#
_cell.length_a   1.000
_cell.length_b   1.000
_cell.length_c   1.000
_cell.angle_alpha   90.00
_cell.angle_beta   90.00
_cell.angle_gamma   90.00
#
_symmetry.space_group_name_H-M   'P 1'
#
loop_
_entity.id
_entity.type
_entity.pdbx_description
1 polymer ?
#
loop_
_entity_poly.entity_id
_entity_poly.type
_entity_poly.pdbx_seq_one_letter_code
_entity_poly.pdbx_strand_id
1 'polypeptide(L)'
;MGDSGPPCIAIAHVAGLAPACALPFAHRVIEAHFEQGADLNDPSTYAPMLAAIGLSPRLPDLHDRSLAEAVWEGGRRIGLRRFPTLALLRGGRAQVLPAEYNPARLSALIARALE
;
A
#
# COMPACT_ATOMS: atom_id res chain seq x y z
N MET A 1 -12.61 -12.03 -12.01
CA MET A 1 -13.00 -10.81 -11.28
C MET A 1 -11.79 -10.44 -10.42
N GLY A 2 -11.27 -9.21 -10.49
CA GLY A 2 -10.04 -8.87 -9.76
C GLY A 2 -10.29 -8.73 -8.26
N ASP A 3 -9.58 -9.50 -7.43
CA ASP A 3 -9.56 -9.32 -5.98
C ASP A 3 -8.30 -8.55 -5.58
N SER A 4 -8.47 -7.41 -4.91
CA SER A 4 -7.36 -6.61 -4.38
C SER A 4 -6.90 -7.07 -2.99
N GLY A 5 -7.54 -8.08 -2.40
CA GLY A 5 -7.17 -8.68 -1.12
C GLY A 5 -5.74 -9.21 -1.10
N PRO A 6 -5.38 -10.18 -1.97
CA PRO A 6 -4.04 -10.75 -2.04
C PRO A 6 -2.89 -9.72 -2.15
N PRO A 7 -2.92 -8.74 -3.08
CA PRO A 7 -1.86 -7.73 -3.12
C PRO A 7 -1.87 -6.79 -1.90
N CYS A 8 -3.03 -6.52 -1.30
CA CYS A 8 -3.10 -5.75 -0.06
C CYS A 8 -2.41 -6.48 1.10
N ILE A 9 -2.63 -7.80 1.23
CA ILE A 9 -2.00 -8.66 2.24
C ILE A 9 -0.49 -8.69 2.03
N ALA A 10 -0.01 -8.91 0.80
CA ALA A 10 1.42 -8.94 0.49
C ALA A 10 2.11 -7.60 0.84
N ILE A 11 1.52 -6.47 0.45
CA ILE A 11 2.06 -5.14 0.75
C ILE A 11 2.05 -4.88 2.27
N ALA A 12 0.96 -5.23 2.96
CA ALA A 12 0.85 -5.07 4.42
C ALA A 12 1.88 -5.94 5.17
N HIS A 13 2.11 -7.16 4.70
CA HIS A 13 3.12 -8.06 5.25
C HIS A 13 4.52 -7.47 5.13
N VAL A 14 4.89 -6.97 3.95
CA VAL A 14 6.18 -6.29 3.75
C VAL A 14 6.28 -5.02 4.59
N ALA A 15 5.20 -4.24 4.70
CA ALA A 15 5.17 -3.04 5.55
C ALA A 15 5.41 -3.36 7.03
N GLY A 16 4.97 -4.53 7.52
CA GLY A 16 5.23 -4.98 8.89
C GLY A 16 6.65 -5.47 9.14
N LEU A 17 7.30 -6.09 8.16
CA LEU A 17 8.64 -6.68 8.30
C LEU A 17 9.78 -5.73 7.89
N ALA A 18 9.58 -5.00 6.80
CA ALA A 18 10.57 -4.10 6.19
C ALA A 18 9.90 -2.80 5.73
N PRO A 19 9.53 -1.89 6.67
CA PRO A 19 8.79 -0.66 6.35
C PRO A 19 9.48 0.21 5.27
N ALA A 20 10.82 0.26 5.28
CA ALA A 20 11.60 1.01 4.29
C ALA A 20 11.46 0.46 2.85
N CYS A 21 11.09 -0.82 2.70
CA CYS A 21 10.91 -1.49 1.42
C CYS A 21 9.46 -1.48 0.94
N ALA A 22 8.50 -1.08 1.78
CA ALA A 22 7.07 -1.22 1.49
C ALA A 22 6.61 -0.45 0.24
N LEU A 23 7.06 0.80 0.08
CA LEU A 23 6.70 1.61 -1.09
C LEU A 23 7.35 1.08 -2.38
N PRO A 24 8.67 0.83 -2.43
CA PRO A 24 9.28 0.16 -3.59
C PRO A 24 8.61 -1.17 -3.95
N PHE A 25 8.27 -1.99 -2.94
CA PHE A 25 7.58 -3.26 -3.15
C PHE A 25 6.18 -3.07 -3.73
N ALA A 26 5.38 -2.17 -3.17
CA ALA A 26 4.04 -1.85 -3.69
C ALA A 26 4.10 -1.37 -5.16
N HIS A 27 5.12 -0.59 -5.51
CA HIS A 27 5.34 -0.18 -6.89
C HIS A 27 5.61 -1.38 -7.82
N ARG A 28 6.47 -2.32 -7.41
CA ARG A 28 6.72 -3.56 -8.18
C ARG A 28 5.48 -4.43 -8.35
N VAL A 29 4.61 -4.50 -7.33
CA VAL A 29 3.33 -5.22 -7.41
C VAL A 29 2.41 -4.59 -8.47
N ILE A 30 2.36 -3.26 -8.53
CA ILE A 30 1.58 -2.52 -9.54
C ILE A 30 2.15 -2.77 -10.95
N GLU A 31 3.47 -2.65 -11.13
CA GLU A 31 4.15 -2.92 -12.41
C GLU A 31 3.90 -4.37 -12.88
N ALA A 32 4.00 -5.36 -11.97
CA ALA A 32 3.75 -6.76 -12.30
C ALA A 32 2.34 -6.99 -12.85
N HIS A 33 1.33 -6.32 -12.31
CA HIS A 33 -0.04 -6.46 -12.80
C HIS A 33 -0.27 -5.72 -14.11
N PHE A 34 0.05 -4.42 -14.16
CA PHE A 34 -0.35 -3.57 -15.28
C PHE A 34 0.59 -3.66 -16.48
N GLU A 35 1.88 -3.91 -16.25
CA GLU A 35 2.86 -3.99 -17.34
C GLU A 35 3.11 -5.45 -17.78
N GLN A 36 3.13 -6.37 -16.83
CA GLN A 36 3.53 -7.76 -17.09
C GLN A 36 2.32 -8.74 -17.15
N GLY A 37 1.12 -8.27 -16.81
CA GLY A 37 -0.08 -9.10 -16.81
C GLY A 37 -0.09 -10.22 -15.77
N ALA A 38 0.73 -10.10 -14.72
CA ALA A 38 0.86 -11.13 -13.69
C ALA A 38 -0.44 -11.27 -12.88
N ASP A 39 -0.73 -12.51 -12.45
CA ASP A 39 -1.82 -12.78 -11.54
C ASP A 39 -1.39 -12.50 -10.09
N LEU A 40 -1.88 -11.39 -9.55
CA LEU A 40 -1.63 -11.02 -8.16
C LEU A 40 -2.35 -11.91 -7.14
N ASN A 41 -3.23 -12.82 -7.58
CA ASN A 41 -3.86 -13.80 -6.70
C ASN A 41 -3.01 -15.07 -6.55
N ASP A 42 -2.01 -15.27 -7.40
CA ASP A 42 -1.03 -16.36 -7.26
C ASP A 42 0.10 -15.93 -6.31
N PRO A 43 0.28 -16.61 -5.16
CA PRO A 43 1.39 -16.33 -4.25
C PRO A 43 2.77 -16.43 -4.91
N SER A 44 2.91 -17.26 -5.96
CA SER A 44 4.18 -17.46 -6.66
C SER A 44 4.68 -16.18 -7.34
N THR A 45 3.77 -15.29 -7.73
CA THR A 45 4.06 -13.99 -8.35
C THR A 45 4.97 -13.13 -7.46
N TYR A 46 4.84 -13.21 -6.13
CA TYR A 46 5.55 -12.33 -5.21
C TYR A 46 6.94 -12.83 -4.82
N ALA A 47 7.23 -14.12 -5.00
CA ALA A 47 8.50 -14.72 -4.60
C ALA A 47 9.74 -13.95 -5.13
N PRO A 48 9.85 -13.60 -6.43
CA PRO A 48 10.99 -12.84 -6.93
C PRO A 48 11.08 -11.41 -6.34
N MET A 49 9.93 -10.77 -6.07
CA MET A 49 9.88 -9.43 -5.49
C MET A 49 10.35 -9.42 -4.03
N LEU A 50 9.96 -10.44 -3.26
CA LEU A 50 10.37 -10.63 -1.87
C LEU A 50 11.86 -10.95 -1.77
N ALA A 51 12.36 -11.82 -2.66
CA ALA A 51 13.78 -12.14 -2.73
C ALA A 51 14.63 -10.89 -3.03
N ALA A 52 14.18 -10.01 -3.92
CA ALA A 52 14.89 -8.78 -4.28
C ALA A 52 15.08 -7.80 -3.10
N ILE A 53 14.24 -7.89 -2.07
CA ILE A 53 14.34 -7.09 -0.83
C ILE A 53 14.86 -7.90 0.36
N GLY A 54 15.40 -9.10 0.13
CA GLY A 54 16.00 -9.94 1.17
C GLY A 54 14.99 -10.58 2.13
N LEU A 55 13.71 -10.68 1.75
CA LEU A 55 12.68 -11.33 2.54
C LEU A 55 12.41 -12.76 2.09
N SER A 56 11.86 -13.55 3.01
CA SER A 56 11.35 -14.89 2.72
C SER A 56 10.29 -14.84 1.60
N PRO A 57 10.30 -15.78 0.63
CA PRO A 57 9.26 -15.86 -0.39
C PRO A 57 7.91 -16.34 0.16
N ARG A 58 7.87 -16.78 1.43
CA ARG A 58 6.63 -17.25 2.07
C ARG A 58 5.82 -16.06 2.58
N LEU A 59 4.69 -15.83 1.92
CA LEU A 59 3.65 -14.93 2.41
C LEU A 59 2.73 -15.66 3.41
N PRO A 60 2.01 -14.92 4.26
CA PRO A 60 0.83 -15.45 4.92
C PRO A 60 -0.20 -15.93 3.88
N ASP A 61 -1.21 -16.68 4.34
CA ASP A 61 -2.31 -17.09 3.46
C ASP A 61 -2.97 -15.85 2.83
N LEU A 62 -2.87 -15.72 1.51
CA LEU A 62 -3.42 -14.59 0.77
C LEU A 62 -4.95 -14.62 0.68
N HIS A 63 -5.57 -15.74 1.06
CA HIS A 63 -7.02 -15.85 1.16
C HIS A 63 -7.54 -15.58 2.58
N ASP A 64 -6.65 -15.49 3.58
CA ASP A 64 -6.99 -14.97 4.90
C ASP A 64 -7.05 -13.44 4.86
N ARG A 65 -8.28 -12.92 4.75
CA ARG A 65 -8.53 -11.48 4.60
C ARG A 65 -8.29 -10.67 5.87
N SER A 66 -8.00 -11.31 7.02
CA SER A 66 -7.86 -10.62 8.30
C SER A 66 -6.85 -9.49 8.26
N LEU A 67 -5.71 -9.67 7.59
CA LEU A 67 -4.68 -8.64 7.45
C LEU A 67 -5.16 -7.47 6.58
N ALA A 68 -5.77 -7.76 5.43
CA ALA A 68 -6.33 -6.72 4.56
C ALA A 68 -7.44 -5.93 5.27
N GLU A 69 -8.32 -6.61 5.99
CA GLU A 69 -9.40 -6.00 6.76
C GLU A 69 -8.87 -5.10 7.86
N ALA A 70 -7.83 -5.53 8.58
CA ALA A 70 -7.18 -4.72 9.61
C ALA A 70 -6.58 -3.42 9.05
N VAL A 71 -5.95 -3.48 7.87
CA VAL A 71 -5.40 -2.31 7.16
C VAL A 71 -6.53 -1.36 6.74
N TRP A 72 -7.58 -1.88 6.11
CA TRP A 72 -8.72 -1.07 5.69
C TRP A 72 -9.44 -0.43 6.87
N GLU A 73 -9.60 -1.17 7.97
CA GLU A 73 -10.21 -0.66 9.19
C GLU A 73 -9.33 0.44 9.82
N GLY A 74 -8.01 0.26 9.83
CA GLY A 74 -7.06 1.31 10.21
C GLY A 74 -7.26 2.60 9.41
N GLY A 75 -7.38 2.48 8.09
CA GLY A 75 -7.68 3.60 7.20
C GLY A 75 -9.04 4.26 7.50
N ARG A 76 -10.09 3.46 7.74
CA ARG A 76 -11.43 3.98 8.07
C ARG A 76 -11.45 4.75 9.39
N ARG A 77 -10.75 4.26 10.41
CA ARG A 77 -10.64 4.90 11.74
C ARG A 77 -10.03 6.28 11.67
N ILE A 78 -9.01 6.48 10.82
CA ILE A 78 -8.39 7.80 10.64
C ILE A 78 -9.19 8.71 9.69
N GLY A 79 -10.26 8.21 9.06
CA GLY A 79 -11.17 9.01 8.23
C GLY A 79 -10.98 8.83 6.72
N LEU A 80 -10.18 7.84 6.26
CA LEU A 80 -10.08 7.54 4.83
C LEU A 80 -11.40 6.94 4.31
N ARG A 81 -11.80 7.36 3.10
CA ARG A 81 -13.08 6.97 2.47
C ARG A 81 -12.96 6.59 0.99
N ARG A 82 -11.86 6.95 0.34
CA ARG A 82 -11.63 6.73 -1.10
C ARG A 82 -10.14 6.54 -1.39
N PHE A 83 -9.83 6.02 -2.57
CA PHE A 83 -8.46 5.86 -3.06
C PHE A 83 -8.32 6.47 -4.46
N PRO A 84 -7.12 6.95 -4.86
CA PRO A 84 -5.98 7.22 -3.98
C PRO A 84 -6.27 8.39 -3.03
N THR A 85 -5.72 8.35 -1.82
CA THR A 85 -5.81 9.46 -0.85
C THR A 85 -4.43 9.74 -0.26
N LEU A 86 -4.03 11.01 -0.29
CA LEU A 86 -2.95 11.53 0.54
C LEU A 86 -3.57 12.21 1.75
N ALA A 87 -3.05 11.93 2.94
CA ALA A 87 -3.54 12.55 4.16
C ALA A 87 -2.39 12.82 5.13
N LEU A 88 -2.53 13.89 5.90
CA LEU A 88 -1.63 14.22 7.01
C LEU A 88 -2.27 13.73 8.31
N LEU A 89 -1.49 12.99 9.11
CA LEU A 89 -1.92 12.52 10.41
C LEU A 89 -1.43 13.48 11.51
N ARG A 90 -2.36 14.10 12.23
CA ARG A 90 -2.06 14.99 13.37
C ARG A 90 -2.98 14.63 14.53
N GLY A 91 -2.40 14.28 15.69
CA GLY A 91 -3.19 13.90 16.88
C GLY A 91 -4.16 12.75 16.65
N GLY A 92 -3.79 11.76 15.81
CA GLY A 92 -4.63 10.59 15.51
C GLY A 92 -5.78 10.84 14.52
N ARG A 93 -5.91 12.06 13.96
CA ARG A 93 -6.91 12.38 12.92
C ARG A 93 -6.23 12.62 11.59
N ALA A 94 -6.83 12.13 10.50
CA ALA A 94 -6.35 12.41 9.15
C ALA A 94 -7.00 13.68 8.59
N GLN A 95 -6.17 14.60 8.12
CA GLN A 95 -6.56 15.67 7.22
C GLN A 95 -6.29 15.20 5.79
N VAL A 96 -7.35 14.93 5.03
CA VAL A 96 -7.24 14.54 3.62
C VAL A 96 -6.77 15.73 2.80
N LEU A 97 -5.71 15.53 2.03
CA LEU A 97 -5.21 16.50 1.08
C LEU A 97 -5.96 16.37 -0.26
N PRO A 98 -6.10 17.47 -1.03
CA PRO A 98 -6.53 17.40 -2.41
C PRO A 98 -5.65 16.43 -3.21
N ALA A 99 -6.23 15.72 -4.18
CA ALA A 99 -5.46 14.97 -5.15
C ALA A 99 -4.68 15.97 -6.02
N GLU A 100 -3.35 15.94 -5.92
CA GLU A 100 -2.45 16.82 -6.64
C GLU A 100 -1.28 15.99 -7.16
N TYR A 101 -1.01 16.09 -8.45
CA TYR A 101 0.00 15.31 -9.16
C TYR A 101 1.21 16.16 -9.55
N ASN A 102 1.11 17.50 -9.43
CA ASN A 102 2.25 18.39 -9.57
C ASN A 102 3.08 18.39 -8.27
N PRO A 103 4.35 17.95 -8.30
CA PRO A 103 5.14 17.81 -7.07
C PRO A 103 5.32 19.13 -6.30
N ALA A 104 5.55 20.25 -6.99
CA ALA A 104 5.75 21.54 -6.34
C ALA A 104 4.48 22.03 -5.62
N ARG A 105 3.31 21.82 -6.24
CA ARG A 105 2.01 22.16 -5.61
C ARG A 105 1.71 21.25 -4.43
N LEU A 106 2.02 19.95 -4.54
CA LEU A 106 1.87 19.02 -3.42
C LEU A 106 2.75 19.41 -2.24
N SER A 107 4.02 19.76 -2.47
CA SER A 107 4.92 20.26 -1.42
C SER A 107 4.36 21.51 -0.75
N ALA A 108 3.81 22.46 -1.51
CA ALA A 108 3.19 23.65 -0.95
C ALA A 108 1.92 23.34 -0.12
N LEU A 109 1.10 22.37 -0.56
CA LEU A 109 -0.07 21.91 0.19
C LEU A 109 0.33 21.27 1.53
N ILE A 110 1.39 20.45 1.52
CA ILE A 110 1.92 19.85 2.75
C ILE A 110 2.43 20.93 3.69
N ALA A 111 3.24 21.87 3.21
CA ALA A 111 3.79 22.94 4.04
C ALA A 111 2.69 23.75 4.75
N ARG A 112 1.65 24.17 4.01
CA ARG A 112 0.51 24.91 4.57
C ARG A 112 -0.30 24.14 5.60
N ALA A 113 -0.35 22.82 5.50
CA ALA A 113 -1.10 21.99 6.44
C ALA A 113 -0.29 21.64 7.71
N LEU A 114 1.02 21.96 7.72
CA LEU A 114 1.88 21.83 8.89
C LEU A 114 1.92 23.10 9.76
N GLU A 115 1.52 24.24 9.21
CA GLU A 115 1.27 25.50 9.95
C GLU A 115 0.12 25.31 10.98
#